data_AF-A0A942NF25-F1
#
_entry.id   AF-A0A942NF25-F1
#
_cell.length_a   1.000
_cell.length_b   1.000
_cell.length_c   1.000
_cell.angle_alpha   90.00
_cell.angle_beta   90.00
_cell.angle_gamma   90.00
#
_symmetry.space_group_name_H-M   'P 1'
#
loop_
_entity.id
_entity.type
_entity.pdbx_description
1 polymer ?
#
loop_
_entity_poly.entity_id
_entity_poly.type
_entity_poly.pdbx_seq_one_letter_code
_entity_poly.pdbx_strand_id
1 'polypeptide(L)'
;HGASRTDSGSFATLPTFEVPKAVLDAALKATQPIGNGLYGVDVKEIAGKGYVIEVNDNPSIDSGVEDKYLGDELYRVIMSEFLRRMDNRSKGLD
;
A
#
# COMPACT_ATOMS: atom_id res chain seq x y z
N HIS A 1 18.80 -10.27 -31.79
CA HIS A 1 18.30 -9.63 -30.56
C HIS A 1 17.15 -10.47 -30.02
N GLY A 2 17.45 -11.35 -29.05
CA GLY A 2 16.43 -12.22 -28.45
C GLY A 2 15.68 -11.46 -27.37
N ALA A 3 14.37 -11.29 -27.57
CA ALA A 3 13.48 -10.73 -26.57
C ALA A 3 13.50 -11.66 -25.34
N SER A 4 14.08 -11.16 -24.23
CA SER A 4 13.91 -11.77 -22.92
C SER A 4 12.42 -11.72 -22.57
N ARG A 5 11.76 -12.88 -22.63
CA ARG A 5 10.38 -13.05 -22.19
C ARG A 5 10.36 -12.86 -20.67
N THR A 6 9.87 -11.71 -20.21
CA THR A 6 9.60 -11.49 -18.79
C THR A 6 8.38 -12.29 -18.41
N ASP A 7 8.57 -13.25 -17.50
CA ASP A 7 7.49 -14.07 -16.95
C ASP A 7 7.07 -13.45 -15.61
N SER A 8 5.81 -13.04 -15.49
CA SER A 8 5.25 -12.55 -14.24
C SER A 8 4.55 -13.69 -13.49
N GLY A 9 4.78 -13.76 -12.18
CA GLY A 9 4.07 -14.68 -11.31
C GLY A 9 2.59 -14.31 -11.14
N SER A 10 1.84 -15.18 -10.46
CA SER A 10 0.48 -14.87 -10.05
C SER A 10 0.46 -13.80 -8.96
N PHE A 11 -0.69 -13.13 -8.78
CA PHE A 11 -0.92 -12.16 -7.71
C PHE A 11 -2.23 -12.47 -6.99
N ALA A 12 -2.30 -12.08 -5.73
CA ALA A 12 -3.49 -12.17 -4.90
C ALA A 12 -3.66 -10.87 -4.12
N THR A 13 -4.90 -10.46 -3.96
CA THR A 13 -5.28 -9.29 -3.15
C THR A 13 -5.85 -9.81 -1.86
N LEU A 14 -5.23 -9.42 -0.74
CA LEU A 14 -5.57 -9.93 0.58
C LEU A 14 -6.15 -8.82 1.44
N PRO A 15 -7.13 -9.12 2.29
CA PRO A 15 -7.45 -8.23 3.40
C PRO A 15 -6.25 -8.09 4.34
N THR A 16 -6.14 -6.94 5.01
CA THR A 16 -4.98 -6.65 5.88
C THR A 16 -4.78 -7.67 7.00
N PHE A 17 -5.82 -8.32 7.50
CA PHE A 17 -5.70 -9.33 8.55
C PHE A 17 -5.16 -10.69 8.07
N GLU A 18 -5.14 -10.95 6.75
CA GLU A 18 -4.53 -12.15 6.17
C GLU A 18 -3.07 -11.92 5.76
N VAL A 19 -2.61 -10.65 5.73
CA VAL A 19 -1.23 -10.33 5.40
C VAL A 19 -0.31 -10.77 6.55
N PRO A 20 0.80 -11.46 6.28
CA PRO A 20 1.76 -11.83 7.32
C PRO A 20 2.20 -10.62 8.15
N LYS A 21 2.17 -10.77 9.48
CA LYS A 21 2.49 -9.67 10.41
C LYS A 21 3.86 -9.02 10.13
N ALA A 22 4.87 -9.82 9.80
CA ALA A 22 6.21 -9.31 9.50
C ALA A 22 6.25 -8.40 8.26
N VAL A 23 5.35 -8.61 7.29
CA VAL A 23 5.21 -7.77 6.10
C VAL A 23 4.57 -6.44 6.46
N LEU A 24 3.45 -6.45 7.19
CA LEU A 24 2.79 -5.24 7.67
C LEU A 24 3.70 -4.40 8.56
N ASP A 25 4.38 -5.03 9.52
CA ASP A 25 5.28 -4.34 10.45
C ASP A 25 6.46 -3.70 9.70
N ALA A 26 7.00 -4.34 8.66
CA ALA A 26 8.06 -3.79 7.84
C ALA A 26 7.57 -2.57 7.03
N ALA A 27 6.40 -2.68 6.39
CA ALA A 27 5.83 -1.59 5.61
C ALA A 27 5.53 -0.35 6.47
N LEU A 28 4.89 -0.54 7.63
CA LEU A 28 4.57 0.56 8.55
C LEU A 28 5.83 1.25 9.09
N LYS A 29 6.87 0.47 9.45
CA LYS A 29 8.13 1.04 9.94
C LYS A 29 8.86 1.87 8.88
N ALA A 30 8.75 1.49 7.61
CA ALA A 30 9.40 2.23 6.54
C ALA A 30 8.73 3.59 6.25
N THR A 31 7.41 3.69 6.44
CA THR A 31 6.66 4.93 6.16
C THR A 31 6.64 5.90 7.33
N GLN A 32 6.75 5.42 8.57
CA GLN A 32 6.71 6.24 9.79
C GLN A 32 7.63 7.48 9.78
N PRO A 33 8.92 7.39 9.38
CA PRO A 33 9.80 8.56 9.36
C PRO A 33 9.44 9.59 8.29
N ILE A 34 8.72 9.20 7.24
CA ILE A 34 8.33 10.08 6.13
C ILE A 34 7.14 10.93 6.55
N GLY A 35 6.20 10.33 7.27
CA GLY A 35 5.04 11.01 7.84
C GLY A 35 3.73 10.34 7.46
N ASN A 36 2.65 11.11 7.60
CA ASN A 36 1.30 10.61 7.33
C ASN A 36 0.95 10.90 5.87
N GLY A 37 1.24 9.96 4.97
CA GLY A 37 0.93 10.02 3.53
C GLY A 37 0.12 8.81 3.06
N LEU A 38 -0.13 8.72 1.75
CA LEU A 38 -0.61 7.50 1.10
C LEU A 38 0.59 6.88 0.40
N TYR A 39 1.06 5.73 0.88
CA TYR A 39 2.25 5.08 0.37
C TYR A 39 1.95 3.70 -0.17
N GLY A 40 2.57 3.37 -1.31
CA GLY A 40 2.76 1.99 -1.74
C GLY A 40 4.10 1.49 -1.19
N VAL A 41 4.14 0.26 -0.68
CA VAL A 41 5.37 -0.31 -0.12
C VAL A 41 5.55 -1.73 -0.63
N ASP A 42 6.65 -1.95 -1.32
CA ASP A 42 7.01 -3.29 -1.77
C ASP A 42 7.85 -3.97 -0.70
N VAL A 43 7.36 -5.13 -0.25
CA VAL A 43 8.01 -5.93 0.78
C VAL A 43 8.25 -7.33 0.27
N LYS A 44 9.49 -7.79 0.38
CA LYS A 44 9.86 -9.18 0.15
C LYS A 44 9.90 -9.92 1.47
N GLU A 45 9.11 -10.98 1.58
CA GLU A 45 9.15 -11.90 2.71
C GLU A 45 10.19 -13.01 2.45
N ILE A 46 11.09 -13.23 3.42
CA ILE A 46 12.07 -14.31 3.40
C ILE A 46 12.15 -14.92 4.80
N ALA A 47 11.82 -16.20 4.93
CA ALA A 47 11.93 -16.98 6.17
C ALA A 47 11.27 -16.31 7.39
N GLY A 48 10.05 -15.81 7.20
CA GLY A 48 9.22 -15.14 8.20
C GLY A 48 9.59 -13.68 8.45
N LYS A 49 10.49 -13.08 7.65
CA LYS A 49 10.96 -11.70 7.82
C LYS A 49 10.62 -10.85 6.60
N GLY A 50 10.03 -9.68 6.83
CA GLY A 50 9.76 -8.69 5.78
C GLY A 50 10.96 -7.78 5.54
N TYR A 51 11.33 -7.60 4.27
CA TYR A 51 12.38 -6.70 3.81
C TYR A 51 11.79 -5.71 2.83
N VAL A 52 11.91 -4.41 3.13
CA VAL A 52 11.39 -3.35 2.26
C VAL A 52 12.31 -3.19 1.06
N ILE A 53 11.72 -3.14 -0.13
CA ILE A 53 12.42 -2.92 -1.40
C ILE A 53 12.28 -1.45 -1.81
N GLU A 54 11.05 -0.96 -1.87
CA GLU A 54 10.73 0.41 -2.26
C GLU A 54 9.55 0.98 -1.48
N VAL A 55 9.50 2.31 -1.42
CA VAL A 55 8.39 3.10 -0.86
C VAL A 55 8.05 4.19 -1.86
N ASN A 56 6.81 4.21 -2.34
CA ASN A 56 6.30 5.17 -3.31
C ASN A 56 5.26 6.07 -2.63
N ASP A 57 5.47 7.38 -2.68
CA ASP A 57 4.59 8.41 -2.12
C ASP A 57 3.39 8.78 -2.99
N ASN A 58 3.44 8.39 -4.27
CA ASN A 58 2.33 8.47 -5.20
C ASN A 58 2.06 7.09 -5.81
N PRO A 59 1.53 6.13 -5.03
CA PRO A 59 1.26 4.80 -5.53
C PRO A 59 0.12 4.79 -6.54
N SER A 60 0.18 3.86 -7.49
CA SER A 60 -0.99 3.49 -8.29
C SER A 60 -1.92 2.58 -7.49
N ILE A 61 -3.20 2.62 -7.85
CA ILE A 61 -4.23 1.69 -7.38
C ILE A 61 -4.95 1.21 -8.63
N ASP A 62 -4.63 0.02 -9.06
CA ASP A 62 -5.09 -0.56 -10.30
C ASP A 62 -6.44 -1.25 -10.08
N SER A 63 -7.44 -0.84 -10.85
CA SER A 63 -8.76 -1.46 -10.77
C SER A 63 -8.72 -2.90 -11.27
N GLY A 64 -9.43 -3.77 -10.56
CA GLY A 64 -9.35 -5.21 -10.71
C GLY A 64 -8.11 -5.83 -10.08
N VAL A 65 -7.27 -5.06 -9.37
CA VAL A 65 -6.10 -5.55 -8.63
C VAL A 65 -6.24 -5.22 -7.14
N GLU A 66 -5.93 -4.00 -6.69
CA GLU A 66 -5.99 -3.64 -5.27
C GLU A 66 -7.43 -3.63 -4.71
N ASP A 67 -8.40 -3.34 -5.58
CA ASP A 67 -9.83 -3.29 -5.24
C ASP A 67 -10.52 -4.67 -5.25
N LYS A 68 -9.82 -5.78 -5.55
CA LYS A 68 -10.45 -7.12 -5.65
C LYS A 68 -11.19 -7.56 -4.38
N TYR A 69 -10.75 -7.11 -3.21
CA TYR A 69 -11.37 -7.47 -1.92
C TYR A 69 -12.43 -6.46 -1.46
N LEU A 70 -12.10 -5.16 -1.44
CA LEU A 70 -13.00 -4.11 -0.92
C LEU A 70 -13.88 -3.45 -1.99
N GLY A 71 -13.56 -3.61 -3.27
CA GLY A 71 -14.20 -2.90 -4.37
C GLY A 71 -14.19 -1.39 -4.15
N ASP A 72 -15.33 -0.76 -4.40
CA ASP A 72 -15.57 0.68 -4.22
C ASP A 72 -15.21 1.21 -2.82
N GLU A 73 -15.31 0.36 -1.78
CA GLU A 73 -15.01 0.78 -0.41
C GLU A 73 -13.53 1.16 -0.21
N LEU A 74 -12.61 0.56 -0.97
CA LEU A 74 -11.20 0.96 -0.93
C LEU A 74 -11.05 2.45 -1.25
N TYR A 75 -11.68 2.88 -2.34
CA TYR A 75 -11.64 4.27 -2.79
C TYR A 75 -12.37 5.20 -1.82
N ARG A 76 -13.50 4.76 -1.25
CA ARG A 76 -14.23 5.54 -0.22
C ARG A 76 -13.37 5.78 1.01
N VAL A 77 -12.64 4.77 1.49
CA VAL A 77 -11.73 4.89 2.65
C VAL A 77 -10.62 5.90 2.35
N ILE A 78 -9.97 5.80 1.19
CA ILE A 78 -8.89 6.72 0.79
C ILE A 78 -9.39 8.16 0.69
N MET A 79 -10.50 8.37 -0.03
CA MET A 79 -11.08 9.71 -0.20
C MET A 79 -11.55 10.32 1.12
N SER A 80 -12.12 9.49 2.02
CA SER A 80 -12.55 9.94 3.34
C SER A 80 -11.37 10.41 4.19
N GLU A 81 -10.22 9.73 4.13
CA GLU A 81 -9.03 10.14 4.84
C GLU A 81 -8.47 11.47 4.31
N PHE A 82 -8.47 11.67 2.97
CA PHE A 82 -8.05 12.94 2.39
C PHE A 82 -8.98 14.09 2.78
N LEU A 83 -10.30 13.88 2.73
CA LEU A 83 -11.28 14.87 3.17
C LEU A 83 -11.08 15.23 4.64
N ARG A 84 -10.93 14.23 5.51
CA ARG A 84 -10.69 14.43 6.95
C ARG A 84 -9.47 15.32 7.21
N ARG A 85 -8.36 15.10 6.49
CA ARG A 85 -7.15 15.92 6.62
C ARG A 85 -7.34 17.34 6.08
N MET A 86 -8.07 17.51 4.98
CA MET A 86 -8.38 18.84 4.46
C MET A 86 -9.24 19.66 5.44
N ASP A 87 -10.22 19.01 6.07
CA ASP A 87 -11.08 19.61 7.08
C ASP A 87 -10.28 20.00 8.34
N ASN A 88 -9.36 19.14 8.79
CA ASN A 88 -8.51 19.46 9.93
C ASN A 88 -7.60 20.66 9.66
N ARG A 89 -6.93 20.72 8.49
CA ARG A 89 -6.13 21.89 8.08
C ARG A 89 -6.97 23.16 8.07
N SER A 90 -8.18 23.08 7.52
CA SER A 90 -9.10 24.23 7.44
C SER A 90 -9.54 24.74 8.82
N LYS A 91 -9.53 23.86 9.83
CA LYS A 91 -9.87 24.18 11.23
C LYS A 91 -8.65 24.47 12.12
N GLY A 92 -7.43 24.35 11.59
CA GLY A 92 -6.19 24.50 12.36
C GLY A 92 -5.98 23.41 13.43
N LEU A 93 -6.45 22.19 13.16
CA LEU A 93 -6.37 21.04 14.07
C LEU A 93 -5.21 20.09 13.78
N ASP A 94 -4.41 20.39 12.76
CA ASP A 94 -3.23 19.61 12.34
C ASP A 94 -1.93 20.17 12.92
#